data_AF-N4TV94-F1
#
_entry.id   AF-N4TV94-F1
#
_cell.length_a   1.000
_cell.length_b   1.000
_cell.length_c   1.000
_cell.angle_alpha   90.00
_cell.angle_beta   90.00
_cell.angle_gamma   90.00
#
_symmetry.space_group_name_H-M   'P 1'
#
loop_
_entity.id
_entity.type
_entity.pdbx_description
1 polymer ?
#
loop_
_entity_poly.entity_id
_entity_poly.type
_entity_poly.pdbx_seq_one_letter_code
_entity_poly.pdbx_strand_id
1 'polypeptide(L)'
;MRASQTLIALSGVLGLAQAGPCKPHPPASVISSTVVIESASSTASIPQPTTTAAEASTVETATEVLSTDEPTSTEIKVPTTTAAIETSATSATTDVPVPTPCAIEPGCQAAGFNVDYYKNVFERGYGNDEMSVPPSYYITDNLTPLDSSVTSETYFAQDYMQDLAGYPQIFPDSAYAGKAWYVGYHRTLAGGIKVDANNFTLVYTGYYQAPETGTYELCVTADNANTLYFGQGNAFECGTGETDPYAPALVLTATGYHFNNPTQCGHVDLIAGRHYPVRNVMGNKNAVSAFEFSVTTPSGSKTHDFEGQAFPVACGVKN
;
A
#
# COMPACT_ATOMS: atom_id res chain seq x y z
N MET A 1 -34.59 -57.50 33.56
CA MET A 1 -33.78 -57.32 32.33
C MET A 1 -32.82 -56.17 32.59
N ARG A 2 -31.58 -56.46 32.98
CA ARG A 2 -30.53 -55.46 33.22
C ARG A 2 -29.49 -55.65 32.12
N ALA A 3 -29.38 -54.69 31.22
CA ALA A 3 -28.39 -54.67 30.18
C ALA A 3 -27.05 -54.23 30.76
N SER A 4 -26.06 -55.10 30.61
CA SER A 4 -24.66 -54.88 30.92
C SER A 4 -24.02 -54.12 29.75
N GLN A 5 -23.39 -52.97 30.01
CA GLN A 5 -22.51 -52.32 29.04
C GLN A 5 -21.06 -52.47 29.52
N THR A 6 -20.29 -53.15 28.69
CA THR A 6 -18.86 -53.39 28.82
C THR A 6 -18.14 -52.20 28.17
N LEU A 7 -17.33 -51.48 28.95
CA LEU A 7 -16.44 -50.44 28.43
C LEU A 7 -15.04 -51.06 28.21
N ILE A 8 -14.55 -51.00 26.98
CA ILE A 8 -13.21 -51.42 26.59
C ILE A 8 -12.29 -50.19 26.69
N ALA A 9 -11.27 -50.27 27.54
CA ALA A 9 -10.18 -49.30 27.62
C ALA A 9 -9.02 -49.76 26.73
N LEU A 10 -8.63 -48.94 25.75
CA LEU A 10 -7.34 -49.07 25.05
C LEU A 10 -6.38 -47.99 25.56
N SER A 11 -5.26 -48.46 26.10
CA SER A 11 -4.11 -47.68 26.53
C SER A 11 -3.30 -47.21 25.34
N GLY A 12 -3.17 -45.90 25.16
CA GLY A 12 -2.24 -45.26 24.23
C GLY A 12 -1.21 -44.43 25.01
N VAL A 13 0.04 -44.85 24.92
CA VAL A 13 1.21 -44.23 25.57
C VAL A 13 1.61 -42.97 24.79
N LEU A 14 1.54 -41.79 25.42
CA LEU A 14 2.25 -40.59 24.97
C LEU A 14 3.28 -40.20 26.04
N GLY A 15 4.55 -40.20 25.64
CA GLY A 15 5.67 -39.75 26.46
C GLY A 15 5.65 -38.23 26.62
N LEU A 16 5.54 -37.76 27.87
CA LEU A 16 5.80 -36.39 28.26
C LEU A 16 7.29 -36.21 28.51
N ALA A 17 7.93 -35.33 27.74
CA ALA A 17 9.25 -34.82 28.03
C ALA A 17 9.22 -33.98 29.32
N GLN A 18 10.12 -34.29 30.25
CA GLN A 18 10.32 -33.56 31.50
C GLN A 18 10.95 -32.19 31.23
N ALA A 19 10.21 -31.12 31.51
CA ALA A 19 10.79 -29.79 31.76
C ALA A 19 11.20 -29.71 33.25
N GLY A 20 12.45 -29.34 33.51
CA GLY A 20 13.00 -29.18 34.86
C GLY A 20 12.42 -27.98 35.63
N PRO A 21 12.67 -27.88 36.95
CA PRO A 21 12.02 -26.90 37.80
C PRO A 21 12.61 -25.48 37.62
N CYS A 22 11.76 -24.55 37.15
CA CYS A 22 12.04 -23.12 37.19
C CYS A 22 12.07 -22.62 38.64
N LYS A 23 13.20 -22.04 39.05
CA LYS A 23 13.39 -21.31 40.30
C LYS A 23 12.57 -20.01 40.25
N PRO A 24 11.80 -19.65 41.29
CA PRO A 24 11.08 -18.38 41.33
C PRO A 24 12.07 -17.21 41.44
N HIS A 25 11.97 -16.27 40.50
CA HIS A 25 12.67 -14.98 40.55
C HIS A 25 11.91 -14.06 41.52
N PRO A 26 12.59 -13.32 42.42
CA PRO A 26 11.93 -12.36 43.30
C PRO A 26 11.37 -11.18 42.49
N PRO A 27 10.25 -10.57 42.91
CA PRO A 27 9.66 -9.44 42.20
C PRO A 27 10.60 -8.23 42.25
N ALA A 28 10.87 -7.67 41.08
CA ALA A 28 11.60 -6.42 40.94
C ALA A 28 10.83 -5.29 41.65
N SER A 29 11.50 -4.59 42.56
CA SER A 29 10.97 -3.40 43.22
C SER A 29 10.71 -2.31 42.18
N VAL A 30 9.44 -1.92 42.05
CA VAL A 30 9.02 -0.74 41.30
C VAL A 30 9.38 0.49 42.13
N ILE A 31 10.42 1.21 41.72
CA ILE A 31 10.71 2.55 42.24
C ILE A 31 9.78 3.51 41.50
N SER A 32 8.71 3.92 42.19
CA SER A 32 7.79 4.95 41.72
C SER A 32 8.42 6.32 42.01
N SER A 33 9.01 6.95 41.00
CA SER A 33 9.49 8.33 41.08
C SER A 33 8.36 9.26 40.69
N THR A 34 7.73 9.88 41.70
CA THR A 34 6.76 10.96 41.51
C THR A 34 7.51 12.23 41.12
N VAL A 35 7.48 12.59 39.84
CA VAL A 35 7.94 13.91 39.39
C VAL A 35 6.77 14.88 39.54
N VAL A 36 6.89 15.77 40.53
CA VAL A 36 6.04 16.95 40.68
C VAL A 36 6.55 17.99 39.69
N ILE A 37 5.79 18.25 38.62
CA ILE A 37 6.05 19.38 37.73
C ILE A 37 5.22 20.57 38.24
N GLU A 38 5.90 21.52 38.85
CA GLU A 38 5.34 22.84 39.16
C GLU A 38 4.91 23.54 37.87
N SER A 39 3.63 23.90 37.80
CA SER A 39 3.04 24.64 36.69
C SER A 39 3.36 26.13 36.85
N ALA A 40 4.32 26.63 36.08
CA ALA A 40 4.53 28.07 35.92
C ALA A 40 3.47 28.62 34.95
N SER A 41 2.46 29.28 35.51
CA SER A 41 1.47 30.08 34.81
C SER A 41 2.12 31.39 34.32
N SER A 42 2.32 31.52 33.01
CA SER A 42 2.65 32.80 32.38
C SER A 42 1.49 33.25 31.48
N THR A 43 0.75 34.23 31.97
CA THR A 43 -0.26 35.00 31.24
C THR A 43 0.43 35.86 30.19
N ALA A 44 0.38 35.44 28.92
CA ALA A 44 0.74 36.28 27.78
C ALA A 44 -0.54 36.84 27.14
N SER A 45 -0.66 38.16 27.15
CA SER A 45 -1.76 38.93 26.54
C SER A 45 -1.85 38.70 25.03
N ILE A 46 -3.08 38.46 24.59
CA ILE A 46 -3.52 38.40 23.19
C ILE A 46 -3.67 39.83 22.65
N PRO A 47 -3.04 40.21 21.52
CA PRO A 47 -3.48 41.34 20.72
C PRO A 47 -4.60 40.90 19.76
N GLN A 48 -5.76 41.55 19.90
CA GLN A 48 -6.96 41.44 19.06
C GLN A 48 -6.74 42.15 17.69
N PRO A 49 -7.41 41.72 16.59
CA PRO A 49 -6.93 41.94 15.23
C PRO A 49 -7.33 43.29 14.62
N THR A 50 -6.46 43.80 13.75
CA THR A 50 -6.75 44.94 12.88
C THR A 50 -7.42 44.42 11.60
N THR A 51 -8.69 44.75 11.43
CA THR A 51 -9.43 44.58 10.18
C THR A 51 -8.93 45.58 9.14
N THR A 52 -8.48 45.10 7.99
CA THR A 52 -8.31 45.92 6.78
C THR A 52 -9.17 45.32 5.69
N ALA A 53 -10.21 46.07 5.30
CA ALA A 53 -11.05 45.78 4.15
C ALA A 53 -10.24 46.03 2.88
N ALA A 54 -10.24 45.06 1.96
CA ALA A 54 -9.73 45.24 0.61
C ALA A 54 -10.84 44.94 -0.40
N GLU A 55 -10.90 45.81 -1.38
CA GLU A 55 -12.02 46.12 -2.26
C GLU A 55 -12.37 45.01 -3.24
N ALA A 56 -13.67 44.90 -3.52
CA ALA A 56 -14.21 44.09 -4.59
C ALA A 56 -13.89 44.73 -5.95
N SER A 57 -13.10 44.04 -6.77
CA SER A 57 -12.95 44.38 -8.19
C SER A 57 -13.90 43.52 -9.01
N THR A 58 -14.97 44.14 -9.49
CA THR A 58 -15.88 43.65 -10.52
C THR A 58 -15.14 43.44 -11.84
N VAL A 59 -15.25 42.24 -12.41
CA VAL A 59 -14.86 41.95 -13.80
C VAL A 59 -16.13 41.91 -14.64
N GLU A 60 -16.25 42.84 -15.58
CA GLU A 60 -17.30 42.86 -16.60
C GLU A 60 -17.10 41.70 -17.58
N THR A 61 -18.10 40.83 -17.67
CA THR A 61 -18.20 39.82 -18.73
C THR A 61 -18.95 40.45 -19.91
N ALA A 62 -18.25 40.67 -21.02
CA ALA A 62 -18.85 41.08 -22.28
C ALA A 62 -19.60 39.90 -22.92
N THR A 63 -20.90 40.05 -23.08
CA THR A 63 -21.78 39.14 -23.82
C THR A 63 -21.70 39.49 -25.30
N GLU A 64 -20.99 38.69 -26.10
CA GLU A 64 -21.05 38.79 -27.55
C GLU A 64 -22.18 37.89 -28.09
N VAL A 65 -23.20 38.55 -28.62
CA VAL A 65 -24.34 37.96 -29.32
C VAL A 65 -23.90 37.72 -30.76
N LEU A 66 -23.68 36.45 -31.15
CA LEU A 66 -23.44 36.12 -32.55
C LEU A 66 -24.76 35.72 -33.23
N SER A 67 -25.06 36.49 -34.28
CA SER A 67 -26.25 36.42 -35.12
C SER A 67 -26.33 35.15 -35.94
N THR A 68 -27.52 34.59 -36.02
CA THR A 68 -27.95 33.56 -36.95
C THR A 68 -28.06 34.17 -38.35
N ASP A 69 -27.30 33.66 -39.31
CA ASP A 69 -27.62 33.83 -40.74
C ASP A 69 -27.34 32.52 -41.47
N GLU A 70 -28.40 32.05 -42.13
CA GLU A 70 -28.50 30.84 -42.91
C GLU A 70 -28.15 31.15 -44.37
N PRO A 71 -27.08 30.58 -44.95
CA PRO A 71 -26.91 30.57 -46.40
C PRO A 71 -27.35 29.23 -46.98
N THR A 72 -28.45 29.29 -47.73
CA THR A 72 -28.84 28.34 -48.77
C THR A 72 -27.66 28.08 -49.72
N SER A 73 -27.11 26.86 -49.72
CA SER A 73 -26.09 26.43 -50.67
C SER A 73 -26.63 25.38 -51.62
N THR A 74 -26.63 25.75 -52.90
CA THR A 74 -26.97 24.94 -54.07
C THR A 74 -25.98 23.80 -54.26
N GLU A 75 -26.50 22.59 -54.48
CA GLU A 75 -25.75 21.36 -54.70
C GLU A 75 -25.13 21.34 -56.11
N ILE A 76 -23.79 21.29 -56.21
CA ILE A 76 -23.06 20.96 -57.45
C ILE A 76 -22.19 19.74 -57.18
N LYS A 77 -22.58 18.60 -57.76
CA LYS A 77 -21.82 17.35 -57.72
C LYS A 77 -20.59 17.44 -58.63
N VAL A 78 -19.40 17.41 -58.03
CA VAL A 78 -18.12 17.17 -58.72
C VAL A 78 -17.65 15.76 -58.37
N PRO A 79 -17.37 14.87 -59.35
CA PRO A 79 -16.86 13.55 -59.07
C PRO A 79 -15.40 13.63 -58.60
N THR A 80 -15.16 13.32 -57.33
CA THR A 80 -13.81 13.23 -56.76
C THR A 80 -13.38 11.77 -56.73
N THR A 81 -12.35 11.44 -57.50
CA THR A 81 -11.73 10.10 -57.52
C THR A 81 -10.71 10.03 -56.39
N THR A 82 -11.13 9.54 -55.22
CA THR A 82 -10.23 9.32 -54.07
C THR A 82 -9.44 8.04 -54.29
N ALA A 83 -8.16 8.18 -54.61
CA ALA A 83 -7.20 7.08 -54.56
C ALA A 83 -6.91 6.78 -53.08
N ALA A 84 -7.19 5.55 -52.65
CA ALA A 84 -6.87 5.07 -51.32
C ALA A 84 -5.34 4.95 -51.19
N ILE A 85 -4.74 5.86 -50.42
CA ILE A 85 -3.36 5.69 -49.94
C ILE A 85 -3.48 4.80 -48.70
N GLU A 86 -3.15 3.51 -48.88
CA GLU A 86 -2.94 2.58 -47.76
C GLU A 86 -1.75 3.08 -46.95
N THR A 87 -2.04 3.90 -45.95
CA THR A 87 -1.09 4.26 -44.91
C THR A 87 -1.01 3.05 -43.99
N SER A 88 -0.05 2.16 -44.26
CA SER A 88 0.31 1.08 -43.34
C SER A 88 0.81 1.71 -42.04
N ALA A 89 -0.08 1.86 -41.07
CA ALA A 89 0.28 2.20 -39.70
C ALA A 89 1.09 1.02 -39.13
N THR A 90 2.41 1.19 -39.05
CA THR A 90 3.26 0.31 -38.27
C THR A 90 2.91 0.54 -36.81
N SER A 91 2.02 -0.29 -36.26
CA SER A 91 1.78 -0.36 -34.82
C SER A 91 3.09 -0.72 -34.14
N ALA A 92 3.71 0.25 -33.48
CA ALA A 92 4.80 -0.02 -32.56
C ALA A 92 4.24 -0.92 -31.45
N THR A 93 4.60 -2.20 -31.46
CA THR A 93 4.38 -3.09 -30.32
C THR A 93 5.30 -2.60 -29.22
N THR A 94 4.77 -1.89 -28.23
CA THR A 94 5.43 -1.71 -26.95
C THR A 94 5.60 -3.09 -26.34
N ASP A 95 6.83 -3.60 -26.33
CA ASP A 95 7.16 -4.91 -25.75
C ASP A 95 6.78 -4.92 -24.27
N VAL A 96 5.85 -5.80 -23.90
CA VAL A 96 5.46 -6.05 -22.51
C VAL A 96 6.66 -6.72 -21.82
N PRO A 97 7.12 -6.23 -20.65
CA PRO A 97 8.25 -6.82 -19.97
C PRO A 97 7.96 -8.27 -19.55
N VAL A 98 8.97 -9.13 -19.65
CA VAL A 98 8.96 -10.52 -19.16
C VAL A 98 9.83 -10.59 -17.90
N PRO A 99 9.24 -10.56 -16.69
CA PRO A 99 10.01 -10.57 -15.46
C PRO A 99 10.73 -11.91 -15.26
N THR A 100 11.89 -11.90 -14.60
CA THR A 100 12.61 -13.13 -14.29
C THR A 100 11.99 -13.80 -13.05
N PRO A 101 11.59 -15.09 -13.11
CA PRO A 101 11.06 -15.82 -11.96
C PRO A 101 12.15 -16.42 -11.08
N CYS A 102 11.79 -16.81 -9.86
CA CYS A 102 12.61 -17.54 -8.91
C CYS A 102 12.21 -19.01 -8.81
N ALA A 103 13.18 -19.83 -8.37
CA ALA A 103 12.90 -21.13 -7.78
C ALA A 103 12.50 -20.94 -6.31
N ILE A 104 11.59 -21.78 -5.83
CA ILE A 104 11.20 -21.86 -4.43
C ILE A 104 11.50 -23.24 -3.86
N GLU A 105 11.73 -23.30 -2.55
CA GLU A 105 12.10 -24.50 -1.83
C GLU A 105 11.01 -25.57 -1.96
N PRO A 106 11.38 -26.84 -2.25
CA PRO A 106 10.41 -27.93 -2.28
C PRO A 106 9.66 -28.05 -0.95
N GLY A 107 8.33 -28.01 -1.01
CA GLY A 107 7.46 -28.12 0.16
C GLY A 107 7.13 -26.80 0.86
N CYS A 108 7.68 -25.66 0.39
CA CYS A 108 7.25 -24.37 0.89
C CYS A 108 5.76 -24.13 0.59
N GLN A 109 5.02 -23.65 1.59
CA GLN A 109 3.59 -23.43 1.48
C GLN A 109 3.29 -22.01 1.00
N ALA A 110 2.20 -21.86 0.24
CA ALA A 110 1.65 -20.57 -0.14
C ALA A 110 0.98 -19.88 1.08
N ALA A 111 1.81 -19.45 2.03
CA ALA A 111 1.35 -18.88 3.29
C ALA A 111 0.99 -17.39 3.21
N GLY A 112 1.25 -16.73 2.08
CA GLY A 112 1.07 -15.29 1.89
C GLY A 112 2.38 -14.54 1.65
N PHE A 113 2.28 -13.23 1.44
CA PHE A 113 3.40 -12.30 1.43
C PHE A 113 3.82 -11.96 2.87
N ASN A 114 5.12 -11.75 3.09
CA ASN A 114 5.59 -11.00 4.24
C ASN A 114 5.04 -9.58 4.16
N VAL A 115 4.61 -9.04 5.29
CA VAL A 115 4.23 -7.64 5.40
C VAL A 115 4.95 -7.03 6.61
N ASP A 116 5.64 -5.93 6.37
CA ASP A 116 6.39 -5.21 7.40
C ASP A 116 5.87 -3.78 7.54
N TYR A 117 5.68 -3.34 8.78
CA TYR A 117 5.28 -1.98 9.13
C TYR A 117 6.50 -1.17 9.58
N TYR A 118 6.75 -0.04 8.93
CA TYR A 118 7.83 0.88 9.28
C TYR A 118 7.29 2.24 9.75
N LYS A 119 8.10 2.89 10.60
CA LYS A 119 7.88 4.28 10.97
C LYS A 119 7.96 5.17 9.73
N ASN A 120 6.90 5.91 9.45
CA ASN A 120 6.89 6.99 8.47
C ASN A 120 6.94 8.35 9.19
N VAL A 121 7.35 9.43 8.53
CA VAL A 121 7.34 10.77 9.15
C VAL A 121 6.01 11.45 8.85
N PHE A 122 5.36 11.98 9.89
CA PHE A 122 4.11 12.73 9.74
C PHE A 122 4.29 13.91 8.76
N GLU A 123 3.43 13.97 7.74
CA GLU A 123 3.40 14.95 6.62
C GLU A 123 4.65 15.01 5.72
N ARG A 124 5.84 14.67 6.23
CA ARG A 124 7.12 14.68 5.49
C ARG A 124 7.56 13.32 4.97
N GLY A 125 6.84 12.26 5.30
CA GLY A 125 7.18 10.89 4.97
C GLY A 125 6.95 10.50 3.52
N TYR A 126 7.18 9.23 3.20
CA TYR A 126 6.79 8.68 1.90
C TYR A 126 5.27 8.77 1.74
N GLY A 127 4.84 9.28 0.58
CA GLY A 127 3.46 9.65 0.30
C GLY A 127 3.11 11.12 0.58
N ASN A 128 4.09 11.97 0.90
CA ASN A 128 3.93 13.43 0.95
C ASN A 128 3.54 14.04 -0.41
N ASP A 129 3.03 15.27 -0.39
CA ASP A 129 2.50 15.92 -1.61
C ASP A 129 3.58 16.12 -2.67
N GLU A 130 4.82 16.36 -2.23
CA GLU A 130 5.97 16.54 -3.12
C GLU A 130 6.58 15.22 -3.59
N MET A 131 6.14 14.07 -3.06
CA MET A 131 6.75 12.75 -3.24
C MET A 131 8.29 12.79 -3.07
N SER A 132 8.75 13.58 -2.09
CA SER A 132 10.18 13.91 -1.91
C SER A 132 10.97 12.84 -1.17
N VAL A 133 10.28 11.94 -0.45
CA VAL A 133 10.88 10.76 0.18
C VAL A 133 10.75 9.58 -0.78
N PRO A 134 11.84 8.86 -1.12
CA PRO A 134 11.75 7.72 -2.00
C PRO A 134 11.01 6.54 -1.35
N PRO A 135 10.31 5.68 -2.10
CA PRO A 135 9.63 4.50 -1.56
C PRO A 135 10.55 3.57 -0.77
N SER A 136 11.80 3.40 -1.20
CA SER A 136 12.79 2.54 -0.54
C SER A 136 13.48 3.18 0.68
N TYR A 137 12.98 4.30 1.22
CA TYR A 137 13.65 5.00 2.33
C TYR A 137 13.87 4.12 3.56
N TYR A 138 12.98 3.17 3.84
CA TYR A 138 13.13 2.23 4.96
C TYR A 138 14.40 1.38 4.86
N ILE A 139 14.90 1.15 3.64
CA ILE A 139 16.18 0.46 3.39
C ILE A 139 17.34 1.45 3.58
N THR A 140 17.29 2.62 2.94
CA THR A 140 18.40 3.59 2.96
C THR A 140 18.63 4.18 4.36
N ASP A 141 17.56 4.31 5.14
CA ASP A 141 17.60 4.81 6.50
C ASP A 141 17.83 3.68 7.53
N ASN A 142 17.98 2.43 7.05
CA ASN A 142 18.22 1.23 7.85
C ASN A 142 17.19 1.07 9.00
N LEU A 143 15.91 1.22 8.66
CA LEU A 143 14.82 1.09 9.62
C LEU A 143 14.59 -0.38 9.96
N THR A 144 14.21 -0.63 11.22
CA THR A 144 13.69 -1.93 11.65
C THR A 144 12.16 -1.88 11.60
N PRO A 145 11.48 -2.95 11.13
CA PRO A 145 10.03 -3.04 11.24
C PRO A 145 9.58 -2.83 12.68
N LEU A 146 8.52 -2.04 12.87
CA LEU A 146 7.81 -1.87 14.14
C LEU A 146 6.88 -3.06 14.43
N ASP A 147 6.37 -3.70 13.37
CA ASP A 147 5.56 -4.91 13.40
C ASP A 147 5.73 -5.67 12.08
N SER A 148 5.55 -6.98 12.10
CA SER A 148 5.72 -7.86 10.93
C SER A 148 4.75 -9.03 10.98
N SER A 149 4.23 -9.43 9.82
CA SER A 149 3.32 -10.58 9.70
C SER A 149 3.43 -11.24 8.32
N VAL A 150 2.54 -12.19 8.05
CA VAL A 150 2.34 -12.84 6.75
C VAL A 150 0.84 -12.80 6.41
N THR A 151 0.51 -12.46 5.16
CA THR A 151 -0.89 -12.33 4.70
C THR A 151 -1.04 -12.64 3.21
N SER A 152 -2.16 -13.24 2.82
CA SER A 152 -2.56 -13.37 1.42
C SER A 152 -3.34 -12.16 0.90
N GLU A 153 -3.86 -11.32 1.80
CA GLU A 153 -4.66 -10.15 1.45
C GLU A 153 -3.75 -8.91 1.27
N THR A 154 -3.88 -8.20 0.15
CA THR A 154 -3.22 -6.91 -0.07
C THR A 154 -4.23 -5.80 -0.33
N TYR A 155 -5.23 -5.72 0.55
CA TYR A 155 -6.28 -4.73 0.52
C TYR A 155 -6.63 -4.26 1.94
N PHE A 156 -6.93 -2.97 2.07
CA PHE A 156 -7.75 -2.47 3.15
C PHE A 156 -8.57 -1.27 2.70
N ALA A 157 -9.81 -1.23 3.15
CA ALA A 157 -10.75 -0.17 2.80
C ALA A 157 -10.26 1.20 3.30
N GLN A 158 -10.67 2.24 2.58
CA GLN A 158 -10.55 3.63 3.01
C GLN A 158 -11.26 3.82 4.35
N ASP A 159 -10.56 4.40 5.31
CA ASP A 159 -11.15 5.03 6.49
C ASP A 159 -11.47 6.51 6.18
N TYR A 160 -12.30 7.13 7.02
CA TYR A 160 -12.78 8.48 6.80
C TYR A 160 -12.62 9.35 8.03
N MET A 161 -12.74 10.66 7.85
CA MET A 161 -12.65 11.63 8.96
C MET A 161 -13.67 11.36 10.07
N GLN A 162 -14.81 10.75 9.76
CA GLN A 162 -15.80 10.36 10.77
C GLN A 162 -15.25 9.29 11.74
N ASP A 163 -14.38 8.40 11.27
CA ASP A 163 -13.72 7.38 12.09
C ASP A 163 -12.76 8.00 13.11
N LEU A 164 -12.37 9.27 12.89
CA LEU A 164 -11.46 10.02 13.73
C LEU A 164 -12.16 10.87 14.80
N ALA A 165 -13.49 11.00 14.75
CA ALA A 165 -14.24 11.98 15.54
C ALA A 165 -14.13 11.81 17.08
N GLY A 166 -13.73 10.63 17.54
CA GLY A 166 -13.55 10.31 18.97
C GLY A 166 -12.13 10.50 19.50
N TYR A 167 -11.15 10.79 18.65
CA TYR A 167 -9.75 10.86 19.05
C TYR A 167 -9.34 12.28 19.45
N PRO A 168 -8.64 12.47 20.58
CA PRO A 168 -8.02 13.75 20.91
C PRO A 168 -7.04 14.18 19.83
N GLN A 169 -7.07 15.47 19.47
CA GLN A 169 -6.19 16.03 18.45
C GLN A 169 -5.06 16.84 19.08
N ILE A 170 -3.86 16.67 18.55
CA ILE A 170 -2.72 17.58 18.76
C ILE A 170 -2.17 18.04 17.41
N PHE A 171 -1.42 19.14 17.39
CA PHE A 171 -0.81 19.69 16.18
C PHE A 171 0.70 19.71 16.39
N PRO A 172 1.38 18.57 16.18
CA PRO A 172 2.76 18.39 16.63
C PRO A 172 3.76 19.17 15.77
N ASP A 173 3.34 19.62 14.58
CA ASP A 173 4.22 20.28 13.63
C ASP A 173 3.67 21.65 13.23
N SER A 174 4.38 22.70 13.64
CA SER A 174 4.00 24.08 13.31
C SER A 174 4.15 24.41 11.82
N ALA A 175 4.95 23.66 11.06
CA ALA A 175 5.05 23.84 9.61
C ALA A 175 3.80 23.35 8.88
N TYR A 176 3.02 22.47 9.51
CA TYR A 176 1.76 21.92 8.99
C TYR A 176 0.59 22.32 9.88
N ALA A 177 0.45 23.62 10.14
CA ALA A 177 -0.64 24.17 10.93
C ALA A 177 -1.99 23.73 10.33
N GLY A 178 -2.82 23.06 11.15
CA GLY A 178 -4.10 22.50 10.72
C GLY A 178 -4.08 21.00 10.39
N LYS A 179 -2.92 20.36 10.35
CA LYS A 179 -2.80 18.89 10.25
C LYS A 179 -2.79 18.28 11.63
N ALA A 180 -3.90 17.65 11.99
CA ALA A 180 -4.09 17.02 13.28
C ALA A 180 -3.36 15.67 13.34
N TRP A 181 -2.81 15.39 14.51
CA TRP A 181 -2.43 14.07 14.97
C TRP A 181 -3.49 13.58 15.95
N TYR A 182 -4.01 12.39 15.71
CA TYR A 182 -5.07 11.75 16.48
C TYR A 182 -4.47 10.81 17.51
N VAL A 183 -4.45 11.24 18.77
CA VAL A 183 -3.78 10.53 19.88
C VAL A 183 -4.41 9.17 20.09
N GLY A 184 -3.61 8.11 19.96
CA GLY A 184 -4.06 6.74 20.16
C GLY A 184 -4.78 6.11 18.96
N TYR A 185 -4.82 6.79 17.82
CA TYR A 185 -5.43 6.26 16.60
C TYR A 185 -4.57 5.15 15.99
N HIS A 186 -5.12 3.94 15.97
CA HIS A 186 -4.48 2.76 15.38
C HIS A 186 -5.46 2.02 14.48
N ARG A 187 -4.93 1.34 13.48
CA ARG A 187 -5.68 0.40 12.64
C ARG A 187 -5.05 -0.98 12.70
N THR A 188 -5.91 -2.00 12.63
CA THR A 188 -5.49 -3.38 12.37
C THR A 188 -5.72 -3.67 10.90
N LEU A 189 -4.66 -4.02 10.19
CA LEU A 189 -4.65 -4.21 8.75
C LEU A 189 -4.50 -5.71 8.39
N ALA A 190 -4.38 -6.02 7.10
CA ALA A 190 -4.16 -7.37 6.61
C ALA A 190 -2.98 -8.06 7.35
N GLY A 191 -3.13 -9.36 7.62
CA GLY A 191 -2.17 -10.11 8.45
C GLY A 191 -2.21 -9.78 9.94
N GLY A 192 -3.15 -8.95 10.40
CA GLY A 192 -3.29 -8.58 11.82
C GLY A 192 -2.30 -7.53 12.31
N ILE A 193 -1.55 -6.89 11.39
CA ILE A 193 -0.59 -5.84 11.74
C ILE A 193 -1.32 -4.64 12.35
N LYS A 194 -0.78 -4.14 13.46
CA LYS A 194 -1.31 -2.94 14.12
C LYS A 194 -0.41 -1.74 13.84
N VAL A 195 -0.94 -0.77 13.09
CA VAL A 195 -0.22 0.47 12.76
C VAL A 195 -0.68 1.64 13.60
N ASP A 196 0.22 2.60 13.87
CA ASP A 196 -0.19 3.96 14.17
C ASP A 196 -0.79 4.56 12.89
N ALA A 197 -2.10 4.76 12.91
CA ALA A 197 -2.82 5.14 11.70
C ALA A 197 -2.68 6.63 11.39
N ASN A 198 -1.94 7.41 12.19
CA ASN A 198 -1.59 8.77 11.79
C ASN A 198 -0.60 8.81 10.63
N ASN A 199 0.31 7.84 10.51
CA ASN A 199 1.32 7.79 9.46
C ASN A 199 2.10 6.48 9.57
N PHE A 200 2.26 5.81 8.44
CA PHE A 200 2.94 4.53 8.39
C PHE A 200 3.46 4.23 6.99
N THR A 201 4.38 3.27 6.93
CA THR A 201 4.78 2.62 5.67
C THR A 201 4.57 1.12 5.80
N LEU A 202 3.97 0.52 4.79
CA LEU A 202 3.85 -0.94 4.68
C LEU A 202 4.69 -1.42 3.51
N VAL A 203 5.37 -2.54 3.70
CA VAL A 203 6.13 -3.21 2.65
C VAL A 203 5.65 -4.65 2.57
N TYR A 204 4.96 -4.98 1.49
CA TYR A 204 4.62 -6.37 1.17
C TYR A 204 5.73 -6.97 0.31
N THR A 205 6.28 -8.12 0.73
CA THR A 205 7.32 -8.84 0.00
C THR A 205 7.05 -10.33 -0.06
N GLY A 206 7.38 -10.96 -1.19
CA GLY A 206 7.31 -12.41 -1.36
C GLY A 206 7.21 -12.78 -2.82
N TYR A 207 6.68 -13.97 -3.12
CA TYR A 207 6.55 -14.45 -4.49
C TYR A 207 5.10 -14.69 -4.87
N TYR A 208 4.71 -14.19 -6.04
CA TYR A 208 3.45 -14.51 -6.68
C TYR A 208 3.63 -15.70 -7.63
N GLN A 209 2.86 -16.77 -7.46
CA GLN A 209 2.79 -17.88 -8.40
C GLN A 209 1.72 -17.59 -9.47
N ALA A 210 2.14 -17.50 -10.72
CA ALA A 210 1.20 -17.30 -11.82
C ALA A 210 0.36 -18.57 -12.05
N PRO A 211 -0.98 -18.53 -11.94
CA PRO A 211 -1.82 -19.71 -12.19
C PRO A 211 -1.91 -20.10 -13.67
N GLU A 212 -1.67 -19.16 -14.59
CA GLU A 212 -1.74 -19.38 -16.04
C GLU A 212 -0.65 -18.59 -16.78
N THR A 213 -0.41 -18.91 -18.04
CA THR A 213 0.58 -18.22 -18.88
C THR A 213 -0.11 -17.14 -19.69
N GLY A 214 0.45 -15.93 -19.70
CA GLY A 214 -0.05 -14.83 -20.53
C GLY A 214 0.27 -13.46 -19.93
N THR A 215 -0.39 -12.44 -20.47
CA THR A 215 -0.27 -11.06 -20.01
C THR A 215 -1.14 -10.80 -18.80
N TYR A 216 -0.52 -10.34 -17.71
CA TYR A 216 -1.16 -9.94 -16.47
C TYR A 216 -1.19 -8.41 -16.39
N GLU A 217 -2.26 -7.87 -15.82
CA GLU A 217 -2.34 -6.47 -15.42
C GLU A 217 -2.18 -6.37 -13.90
N LEU A 218 -1.22 -5.57 -13.44
CA LEU A 218 -0.90 -5.38 -12.04
C LEU A 218 -1.26 -3.95 -11.67
N CYS A 219 -2.23 -3.78 -10.78
CA CYS A 219 -2.75 -2.47 -10.42
C CYS A 219 -2.49 -2.15 -8.95
N VAL A 220 -2.18 -0.88 -8.69
CA VAL A 220 -2.03 -0.31 -7.35
C VAL A 220 -2.89 0.93 -7.18
N THR A 221 -3.47 1.08 -5.99
CA THR A 221 -4.09 2.32 -5.50
C THR A 221 -3.79 2.48 -4.01
N ALA A 222 -3.68 3.73 -3.56
CA ALA A 222 -3.51 4.03 -2.14
C ALA A 222 -3.93 5.46 -1.80
N ASP A 223 -4.20 5.66 -0.51
CA ASP A 223 -4.17 6.95 0.15
C ASP A 223 -3.08 6.84 1.25
N ASN A 224 -1.89 7.42 1.11
CA ASN A 224 -1.53 8.47 0.14
C ASN A 224 -0.69 8.00 -1.06
N ALA A 225 0.19 6.99 -0.92
CA ALA A 225 1.05 6.57 -2.03
C ALA A 225 1.33 5.08 -2.07
N ASN A 226 1.50 4.52 -3.27
CA ASN A 226 1.94 3.14 -3.46
C ASN A 226 2.89 2.97 -4.65
N THR A 227 4.00 2.24 -4.49
CA THR A 227 4.94 1.87 -5.55
C THR A 227 5.13 0.36 -5.62
N LEU A 228 5.04 -0.21 -6.82
CA LEU A 228 5.20 -1.65 -7.08
C LEU A 228 6.48 -1.97 -7.85
N TYR A 229 7.20 -2.97 -7.36
CA TYR A 229 8.34 -3.61 -8.01
C TYR A 229 8.03 -5.09 -8.23
N PHE A 230 8.52 -5.66 -9.33
CA PHE A 230 8.14 -7.01 -9.71
C PHE A 230 9.24 -7.74 -10.51
N GLY A 231 9.44 -9.02 -10.19
CA GLY A 231 10.47 -9.85 -10.80
C GLY A 231 11.82 -9.79 -10.08
N GLN A 232 12.64 -10.81 -10.32
CA GLN A 232 13.99 -10.90 -9.75
C GLN A 232 14.84 -9.68 -10.12
N GLY A 233 15.58 -9.16 -9.14
CA GLY A 233 16.48 -8.03 -9.28
C GLY A 233 15.78 -6.67 -9.34
N ASN A 234 14.47 -6.65 -9.59
CA ASN A 234 13.65 -5.44 -9.54
C ASN A 234 12.90 -5.30 -8.20
N ALA A 235 12.17 -6.36 -7.82
CA ALA A 235 11.55 -6.43 -6.51
C ALA A 235 12.60 -6.75 -5.45
N PHE A 236 13.28 -7.89 -5.59
CA PHE A 236 14.38 -8.36 -4.75
C PHE A 236 15.09 -9.56 -5.44
N GLU A 237 16.24 -9.97 -4.90
CA GLU A 237 17.01 -11.12 -5.37
C GLU A 237 16.48 -12.46 -4.81
N CYS A 238 16.40 -13.48 -5.68
CA CYS A 238 15.91 -14.80 -5.29
C CYS A 238 16.75 -15.40 -4.15
N GLY A 239 16.07 -15.94 -3.13
CA GLY A 239 16.70 -16.71 -2.04
C GLY A 239 17.47 -15.89 -1.02
N THR A 240 17.80 -14.62 -1.29
CA THR A 240 18.37 -13.71 -0.28
C THR A 240 17.35 -12.69 0.21
N GLY A 241 16.37 -12.32 -0.63
CA GLY A 241 15.47 -11.21 -0.33
C GLY A 241 16.15 -9.84 -0.38
N GLU A 242 17.42 -9.79 -0.81
CA GLU A 242 18.17 -8.54 -0.94
C GLU A 242 17.51 -7.64 -1.96
N THR A 243 17.38 -6.37 -1.61
CA THR A 243 16.61 -5.41 -2.38
C THR A 243 17.51 -4.24 -2.77
N ASP A 244 17.52 -3.89 -4.06
CA ASP A 244 18.16 -2.64 -4.51
C ASP A 244 17.22 -1.46 -4.17
N PRO A 245 17.63 -0.53 -3.28
CA PRO A 245 16.82 0.64 -2.97
C PRO A 245 16.59 1.56 -4.18
N TYR A 246 17.42 1.48 -5.21
CA TYR A 246 17.38 2.29 -6.43
C TYR A 246 16.76 1.59 -7.65
N ALA A 247 16.22 0.38 -7.47
CA ALA A 247 15.51 -0.30 -8.54
C ALA A 247 14.40 0.60 -9.13
N PRO A 248 14.17 0.58 -10.46
CA PRO A 248 13.06 1.30 -11.07
C PRO A 248 11.74 0.59 -10.73
N ALA A 249 10.67 1.34 -10.49
CA ALA A 249 9.35 0.75 -10.28
C ALA A 249 8.79 0.12 -11.56
N LEU A 250 8.05 -1.00 -11.44
CA LEU A 250 7.29 -1.57 -12.56
C LEU A 250 6.05 -0.72 -12.85
N VAL A 251 5.34 -0.29 -11.79
CA VAL A 251 4.17 0.59 -11.88
C VAL A 251 4.48 1.90 -11.17
N LEU A 252 4.21 3.01 -11.86
CA LEU A 252 4.35 4.37 -11.33
C LEU A 252 3.52 4.56 -10.07
N THR A 253 4.03 5.41 -9.18
CA THR A 253 3.42 5.68 -7.88
C THR A 253 1.97 6.14 -8.04
N ALA A 254 1.01 5.41 -7.46
CA ALA A 254 -0.36 5.88 -7.32
C ALA A 254 -0.43 6.82 -6.13
N THR A 255 -0.72 8.11 -6.35
CA THR A 255 -0.85 9.11 -5.27
C THR A 255 -2.30 9.50 -5.06
N GLY A 256 -2.85 9.16 -3.89
CA GLY A 256 -4.18 9.56 -3.44
C GLY A 256 -4.18 10.94 -2.77
N TYR A 257 -5.26 11.68 -2.97
CA TYR A 257 -5.51 12.95 -2.27
C TYR A 257 -7.01 13.22 -2.14
N HIS A 258 -7.45 13.68 -0.96
CA HIS A 258 -8.86 13.96 -0.66
C HIS A 258 -9.80 12.79 -1.02
N PHE A 259 -9.44 11.56 -0.63
CA PHE A 259 -10.22 10.35 -0.91
C PHE A 259 -10.36 10.00 -2.40
N ASN A 260 -9.65 10.69 -3.28
CA ASN A 260 -9.49 10.29 -4.67
C ASN A 260 -8.20 9.51 -4.82
N ASN A 261 -8.33 8.19 -5.00
CA ASN A 261 -7.22 7.25 -4.99
C ASN A 261 -7.06 6.67 -6.40
N PRO A 262 -6.30 7.34 -7.29
CA PRO A 262 -6.15 6.90 -8.66
C PRO A 262 -5.52 5.51 -8.70
N THR A 263 -5.99 4.69 -9.63
CA THR A 263 -5.39 3.38 -9.89
C THR A 263 -4.35 3.53 -10.99
N GLN A 264 -3.14 3.02 -10.74
CA GLN A 264 -2.08 2.89 -11.75
C GLN A 264 -1.86 1.41 -12.02
N CYS A 265 -1.71 1.04 -13.29
CA CYS A 265 -1.53 -0.34 -13.70
C CYS A 265 -0.32 -0.51 -14.63
N GLY A 266 0.32 -1.66 -14.56
CA GLY A 266 1.36 -2.11 -15.49
C GLY A 266 1.07 -3.51 -16.00
N HIS A 267 1.71 -3.89 -17.10
CA HIS A 267 1.51 -5.18 -17.72
C HIS A 267 2.81 -5.98 -17.72
N VAL A 268 2.71 -7.30 -17.52
CA VAL A 268 3.84 -8.23 -17.57
C VAL A 268 3.40 -9.55 -18.17
N ASP A 269 4.29 -10.23 -18.87
CA ASP A 269 4.04 -11.60 -19.35
C ASP A 269 4.62 -12.62 -18.37
N LEU A 270 3.76 -13.49 -17.84
CA LEU A 270 4.12 -14.53 -16.88
C LEU A 270 3.90 -15.93 -17.46
N ILE A 271 4.62 -16.90 -16.90
CA ILE A 271 4.53 -18.32 -17.23
C ILE A 271 3.90 -19.05 -16.04
N ALA A 272 2.87 -19.87 -16.33
CA ALA A 272 2.17 -20.65 -15.33
C ALA A 272 3.13 -21.47 -14.43
N GLY A 273 2.84 -21.49 -13.13
CA GLY A 273 3.57 -22.23 -12.11
C GLY A 273 4.92 -21.63 -11.71
N ARG A 274 5.37 -20.54 -12.35
CA ARG A 274 6.58 -19.79 -11.95
C ARG A 274 6.26 -18.80 -10.84
N HIS A 275 7.28 -18.49 -10.02
CA HIS A 275 7.17 -17.65 -8.84
C HIS A 275 7.91 -16.35 -9.07
N TYR A 276 7.22 -15.23 -8.97
CA TYR A 276 7.75 -13.92 -9.32
C TYR A 276 7.85 -13.06 -8.06
N PRO A 277 9.05 -12.55 -7.73
CA PRO A 277 9.22 -11.58 -6.65
C PRO A 277 8.25 -10.40 -6.76
N VAL A 278 7.61 -10.05 -5.65
CA VAL A 278 6.74 -8.88 -5.49
C VAL A 278 7.29 -8.05 -4.35
N ARG A 279 7.47 -6.75 -4.58
CA ARG A 279 7.72 -5.78 -3.51
C ARG A 279 6.80 -4.59 -3.72
N ASN A 280 5.89 -4.38 -2.77
CA ASN A 280 4.87 -3.34 -2.85
C ASN A 280 4.97 -2.43 -1.63
N VAL A 281 5.21 -1.14 -1.86
CA VAL A 281 5.54 -0.17 -0.81
C VAL A 281 4.47 0.92 -0.75
N MET A 282 3.71 0.91 0.34
CA MET A 282 2.66 1.88 0.63
C MET A 282 3.12 2.89 1.67
N GLY A 283 2.80 4.17 1.46
CA GLY A 283 3.04 5.27 2.39
C GLY A 283 1.75 6.01 2.71
N ASN A 284 1.48 6.15 4.01
CA ASN A 284 0.52 7.09 4.56
C ASN A 284 1.26 8.16 5.35
N LYS A 285 1.08 9.43 5.00
CA LYS A 285 1.71 10.59 5.64
C LYS A 285 0.86 11.18 6.76
N ASN A 286 -0.47 11.01 6.70
CA ASN A 286 -1.41 11.64 7.62
C ASN A 286 -2.77 10.94 7.64
N ALA A 287 -3.17 10.48 8.82
CA ALA A 287 -4.51 10.03 9.18
C ALA A 287 -5.09 9.00 8.20
N VAL A 288 -6.09 9.40 7.42
CA VAL A 288 -6.86 8.48 6.59
C VAL A 288 -5.97 7.78 5.55
N SER A 289 -6.24 6.51 5.31
CA SER A 289 -5.51 5.65 4.39
C SER A 289 -6.39 4.60 3.72
N ALA A 290 -6.00 4.25 2.51
CA ALA A 290 -6.52 3.12 1.75
C ALA A 290 -5.37 2.44 1.02
N PHE A 291 -5.59 1.19 0.63
CA PHE A 291 -4.62 0.44 -0.14
C PHE A 291 -5.28 -0.71 -0.88
N GLU A 292 -4.88 -0.88 -2.14
CA GLU A 292 -5.09 -2.12 -2.87
C GLU A 292 -3.89 -2.38 -3.78
N PHE A 293 -3.38 -3.59 -3.72
CA PHE A 293 -2.63 -4.20 -4.80
C PHE A 293 -3.47 -5.34 -5.37
N SER A 294 -3.61 -5.36 -6.70
CA SER A 294 -4.43 -6.36 -7.37
C SER A 294 -3.78 -6.84 -8.65
N VAL A 295 -4.11 -8.07 -9.02
CA VAL A 295 -3.65 -8.73 -10.24
C VAL A 295 -4.86 -9.18 -11.04
N THR A 296 -4.94 -8.76 -12.30
CA THR A 296 -5.88 -9.29 -13.29
C THR A 296 -5.15 -10.34 -14.13
N THR A 297 -5.66 -11.56 -14.11
CA THR A 297 -5.10 -12.70 -14.86
C THR A 297 -5.42 -12.59 -16.37
N PRO A 298 -4.71 -13.33 -17.24
CA PRO A 298 -5.02 -13.41 -18.67
C PRO A 298 -6.47 -13.78 -19.01
N SER A 299 -7.11 -14.60 -18.17
CA SER A 299 -8.53 -14.97 -18.27
C SER A 299 -9.49 -13.87 -17.79
N GLY A 300 -8.99 -12.77 -17.25
CA GLY A 300 -9.75 -11.60 -16.82
C GLY A 300 -10.17 -11.61 -15.34
N SER A 301 -9.67 -12.54 -14.52
CA SER A 301 -10.00 -12.59 -13.10
C SER A 301 -9.13 -11.59 -12.33
N LYS A 302 -9.75 -10.61 -11.66
CA LYS A 302 -9.05 -9.66 -10.79
C LYS A 302 -9.13 -10.10 -9.33
N THR A 303 -8.01 -10.09 -8.61
CA THR A 303 -7.96 -10.41 -7.17
C THR A 303 -6.94 -9.55 -6.42
N HIS A 304 -7.21 -9.32 -5.13
CA HIS A 304 -6.25 -8.84 -4.13
C HIS A 304 -6.08 -9.85 -2.97
N ASP A 305 -6.79 -10.99 -3.05
CA ASP A 305 -6.60 -12.17 -2.20
C ASP A 305 -5.76 -13.19 -2.98
N PHE A 306 -4.60 -13.49 -2.44
CA PHE A 306 -3.60 -14.37 -3.02
C PHE A 306 -3.49 -15.71 -2.28
N GLU A 307 -4.56 -16.16 -1.62
CA GLU A 307 -4.57 -17.48 -0.98
C GLU A 307 -4.17 -18.56 -1.99
N GLY A 308 -3.19 -19.39 -1.62
CA GLY A 308 -2.65 -20.42 -2.51
C GLY A 308 -1.72 -19.91 -3.62
N GLN A 309 -1.53 -18.61 -3.79
CA GLN A 309 -0.72 -18.01 -4.85
C GLN A 309 0.44 -17.15 -4.34
N ALA A 310 0.41 -16.70 -3.08
CA ALA A 310 1.47 -15.92 -2.47
C ALA A 310 2.36 -16.75 -1.53
N PHE A 311 3.68 -16.59 -1.67
CA PHE A 311 4.69 -17.31 -0.90
C PHE A 311 5.61 -16.33 -0.17
N PRO A 312 5.99 -16.58 1.10
CA PRO A 312 6.92 -15.73 1.82
C PRO A 312 8.30 -15.65 1.16
N VAL A 313 9.05 -14.58 1.44
CA VAL A 313 10.44 -14.37 0.95
C VAL A 313 11.34 -15.56 1.31
N ALA A 314 11.14 -16.13 2.49
CA ALA A 314 11.88 -17.30 3.00
C ALA A 314 11.71 -18.56 2.15
N CYS A 315 10.71 -18.63 1.26
CA CYS A 315 10.56 -19.75 0.34
C CYS A 315 11.58 -19.75 -0.80
N GLY A 316 12.32 -18.67 -1.03
CA GLY A 316 13.24 -18.58 -2.17
C GLY A 316 14.45 -19.49 -2.05
N VAL A 317 14.86 -20.11 -3.16
CA VAL A 317 16.16 -20.80 -3.25
C VAL A 317 17.20 -19.82 -3.78
N LYS A 318 18.39 -19.82 -3.15
CA LYS A 318 19.54 -19.07 -3.66
C LYS A 318 20.02 -19.73 -4.95
N ASN A 319 20.00 -18.97 -6.05
CA ASN A 319 20.55 -19.41 -7.34
C ASN A 319 22.07 -19.60 -7.26
#